data_AF-A0A356KLZ7-F1
#
_entry.id   AF-A0A356KLZ7-F1
#
_cell.length_a   1.000
_cell.length_b   1.000
_cell.length_c   1.000
_cell.angle_alpha   90.00
_cell.angle_beta   90.00
_cell.angle_gamma   90.00
#
_symmetry.space_group_name_H-M   'P 1'
#
loop_
_entity.id
_entity.type
_entity.pdbx_description
1 polymer ?
#
loop_
_entity_poly.entity_id
_entity_poly.type
_entity_poly.pdbx_seq_one_letter_code
_entity_poly.pdbx_strand_id
1 'polypeptide(L)'
;GPAREGQPPAQVPLDQLAELRLEAGPAQISRERVSRRITVEANVRGRDLASAVAAAQAAVEREVQLPPGWSIEWGGQFENLREASSRLALLVPLALLLIFVLLYSAFASPRLAALVYLNVPLAITGGVVALAARGYPFSISAGVGF
;
A
#
# COMPACT_ATOMS: atom_id res chain seq x y z
N GLY A 1 71.80 1.73 30.92
CA GLY A 1 71.30 2.08 32.27
C GLY A 1 70.02 1.32 32.50
N PRO A 2 69.79 0.77 33.71
CA PRO A 2 68.70 -0.17 33.97
C PRO A 2 67.34 0.47 33.73
N ALA A 3 66.42 -0.30 33.14
CA ALA A 3 65.05 0.11 32.92
C ALA A 3 64.38 0.42 34.27
N ARG A 4 63.87 1.64 34.42
CA ARG A 4 63.09 2.05 35.59
C ARG A 4 61.73 1.38 35.53
N GLU A 5 61.66 0.23 36.20
CA GLU A 5 60.42 -0.42 36.62
C GLU A 5 59.71 0.51 37.62
N GLY A 6 58.54 1.04 37.25
CA GLY A 6 57.71 1.85 38.16
C GLY A 6 57.25 3.21 37.66
N GLN A 7 57.48 3.61 36.40
CA GLN A 7 56.85 4.81 35.85
C GLN A 7 55.42 4.47 35.41
N PRO A 8 54.36 5.04 36.01
CA PRO A 8 53.01 4.88 35.48
C PRO A 8 53.00 5.35 34.02
N PRO A 9 52.28 4.66 33.11
CA PRO A 9 52.27 5.01 31.69
C PRO A 9 51.95 6.49 31.54
N ALA A 10 52.76 7.20 30.75
CA ALA A 10 52.57 8.62 30.49
C ALA A 10 51.18 8.81 29.87
N GLN A 11 50.32 9.57 30.56
CA GLN A 11 48.98 9.88 30.07
C GLN A 11 49.11 10.97 29.02
N VAL A 12 48.98 10.59 27.76
CA VAL A 12 48.98 11.52 26.63
C VAL A 12 47.53 11.90 26.33
N PRO A 13 47.20 13.20 26.26
CA PRO A 13 45.84 13.62 25.95
C PRO A 13 45.48 13.27 24.49
N LEU A 14 44.22 12.90 24.28
CA LEU A 14 43.71 12.28 23.04
C LEU A 14 43.84 13.20 21.81
N ASP A 15 43.87 14.51 22.03
CA ASP A 15 44.08 15.56 21.03
C ASP A 15 45.47 15.53 20.38
N GLN A 16 46.46 14.89 21.01
CA GLN A 16 47.80 14.71 20.43
C GLN A 16 47.92 13.49 19.50
N LEU A 17 46.91 12.62 19.49
CA LEU A 17 46.91 11.35 18.73
C LEU A 17 45.82 11.31 17.66
N ALA A 18 44.74 12.07 17.82
CA ALA A 18 43.61 12.07 16.90
C ALA A 18 42.95 13.45 16.78
N GLU A 19 42.51 13.78 15.57
CA GLU A 19 41.73 14.99 15.31
C GLU A 19 40.24 14.69 15.57
N LEU A 20 39.64 15.37 16.56
CA LEU A 20 38.23 15.23 16.91
C LEU A 20 37.37 16.17 16.06
N ARG A 21 36.53 15.60 15.18
CA ARG A 21 35.55 16.37 14.38
C ARG A 21 34.13 15.93 14.73
N LEU A 22 33.27 16.91 15.01
CA LEU A 22 31.83 16.70 15.19
C LEU A 22 31.16 16.77 13.82
N GLU A 23 30.76 15.62 13.28
CA GLU A 23 30.06 15.53 12.00
C GLU A 23 28.61 15.06 12.19
N ALA A 24 27.70 15.62 11.39
CA ALA A 24 26.30 15.21 11.38
C ALA A 24 26.16 13.87 10.61
N GLY A 25 26.07 12.77 11.35
CA GLY A 25 25.76 11.44 10.81
C GLY A 25 24.24 11.18 10.73
N PRO A 26 23.78 10.25 9.86
CA PRO A 26 22.37 9.90 9.77
C PRO A 26 21.86 9.29 11.08
N ALA A 27 20.75 9.82 11.60
CA ALA A 27 20.18 9.44 12.90
C ALA A 27 19.73 7.97 12.97
N GLN A 28 19.36 7.37 11.84
CA GLN A 28 18.99 5.96 11.75
C GLN A 28 19.18 5.44 10.32
N ILE A 29 19.83 4.29 10.16
CA ILE A 29 19.97 3.60 8.87
C ILE A 29 18.92 2.49 8.83
N SER A 30 17.72 2.81 8.32
CA SER A 30 16.71 1.79 8.02
C SER A 30 17.09 1.06 6.73
N ARG A 31 17.22 -0.27 6.80
CA ARG A 31 17.52 -1.13 5.64
C ARG A 31 16.37 -2.11 5.47
N GLU A 32 15.83 -2.15 4.26
CA GLU A 32 14.92 -3.22 3.83
C GLU A 32 15.45 -3.75 2.50
N ARG A 33 15.66 -5.08 2.42
CA ARG A 33 16.28 -5.76 1.27
C ARG A 33 17.61 -5.16 0.79
N VAL A 34 18.50 -4.76 1.73
CA VAL A 34 19.87 -4.29 1.42
C VAL A 34 19.94 -2.94 0.68
N SER A 35 18.80 -2.29 0.40
CA SER A 35 18.73 -0.95 -0.18
C SER A 35 18.43 0.12 0.88
N ARG A 36 18.95 1.33 0.70
CA ARG A 36 18.62 2.50 1.54
C ARG A 36 17.19 2.94 1.22
N ARG A 37 16.32 2.98 2.23
CA ARG A 37 14.93 3.48 2.10
C ARG A 37 14.78 4.80 2.86
N ILE A 38 14.12 5.77 2.23
CA ILE A 38 13.57 6.96 2.90
C ILE A 38 12.05 6.78 2.93
N THR A 39 11.45 6.82 4.11
CA THR A 39 10.00 6.71 4.28
C THR A 39 9.38 8.09 4.41
N VAL A 40 8.33 8.36 3.62
CA VAL A 40 7.51 9.56 3.73
C VAL A 40 6.12 9.13 4.15
N GLU A 41 5.64 9.64 5.28
CA GLU A 41 4.33 9.30 5.83
C GLU A 41 3.33 10.44 5.58
N ALA A 42 2.14 10.09 5.12
CA ALA A 42 1.04 11.03 4.89
C ALA A 42 -0.27 10.45 5.42
N ASN A 43 -0.98 11.23 6.23
CA ASN A 43 -2.28 10.85 6.77
C ASN A 43 -3.40 11.42 5.92
N VAL A 44 -4.25 10.55 5.37
CA VAL A 44 -5.42 10.96 4.60
C VAL A 44 -6.61 11.12 5.54
N ARG A 45 -7.26 12.29 5.52
CA ARG A 45 -8.48 12.57 6.30
C ARG A 45 -9.51 13.29 5.44
N GLY A 46 -10.78 12.92 5.59
CA GLY A 46 -11.90 13.60 4.94
C GLY A 46 -12.05 13.35 3.43
N ARG A 47 -11.29 12.41 2.86
CA ARG A 47 -11.37 12.00 1.45
C ARG A 47 -11.09 10.51 1.29
N ASP A 48 -11.50 9.94 0.17
CA ASP A 48 -11.21 8.56 -0.18
C ASP A 48 -9.70 8.31 -0.34
N LEU A 49 -9.23 7.16 0.16
CA LEU A 49 -7.81 6.79 0.19
C LEU A 49 -7.27 6.56 -1.22
N ALA A 50 -8.01 5.85 -2.08
CA ALA A 50 -7.54 5.51 -3.42
C ALA A 50 -7.34 6.77 -4.26
N SER A 51 -8.30 7.69 -4.24
CA SER A 51 -8.23 8.97 -4.94
C SER A 51 -7.19 9.93 -4.37
N ALA A 52 -6.92 9.87 -3.05
CA ALA A 52 -5.80 10.61 -2.45
C ALA A 52 -4.45 10.12 -2.95
N VAL A 53 -4.24 8.80 -2.95
CA VAL A 53 -2.99 8.18 -3.42
C VAL A 53 -2.81 8.40 -4.93
N ALA A 54 -3.87 8.26 -5.73
CA ALA A 54 -3.80 8.52 -7.17
C ALA A 54 -3.40 9.97 -7.49
N ALA A 55 -3.93 10.94 -6.75
CA ALA A 55 -3.54 12.34 -6.91
C ALA A 55 -2.08 12.57 -6.50
N ALA A 56 -1.62 11.94 -5.42
CA ALA A 56 -0.24 12.03 -4.97
C ALA A 56 0.74 11.37 -5.97
N GLN A 57 0.39 10.21 -6.52
CA GLN A 57 1.14 9.54 -7.59
C GLN A 57 1.30 10.45 -8.80
N ALA A 58 0.20 11.01 -9.28
CA ALA A 58 0.22 11.92 -10.43
C ALA A 58 1.03 13.20 -10.17
N ALA A 59 1.01 13.74 -8.95
CA ALA A 59 1.83 14.90 -8.59
C ALA A 59 3.31 14.55 -8.54
N VAL A 60 3.67 13.43 -7.90
CA VAL A 60 5.05 12.94 -7.80
C VAL A 60 5.63 12.65 -9.17
N GLU A 61 4.88 12.01 -10.07
CA GLU A 61 5.34 11.74 -11.44
C GLU A 61 5.62 13.02 -12.26
N ARG A 62 4.94 14.13 -11.94
CA ARG A 62 5.11 15.41 -12.65
C ARG A 62 6.21 16.28 -12.05
N GLU A 63 6.29 16.34 -10.73
CA GLU A 63 7.11 17.32 -10.02
C GLU A 63 8.43 16.73 -9.51
N VAL A 64 8.53 15.41 -9.37
CA VAL A 64 9.71 14.74 -8.80
C VAL A 64 10.48 14.01 -9.88
N GLN A 65 11.67 14.53 -10.21
CA GLN A 65 12.64 13.83 -11.04
C GLN A 65 13.55 12.97 -10.16
N LEU A 66 13.44 11.66 -10.30
CA LEU A 66 14.26 10.70 -9.55
C LEU A 66 15.61 10.51 -10.25
N PRO A 67 16.74 10.58 -9.50
CA PRO A 67 18.03 10.17 -10.02
C PRO A 67 18.02 8.68 -10.43
N PRO A 68 18.88 8.26 -11.37
CA PRO A 68 18.98 6.86 -11.77
C PRO A 68 19.29 5.96 -10.56
N GLY A 69 18.59 4.82 -10.48
CA GLY A 69 18.73 3.85 -9.39
C GLY A 69 17.77 4.05 -8.21
N TRP A 70 16.89 5.05 -8.25
CA TRP A 70 15.85 5.28 -7.24
C TRP A 70 14.50 4.74 -7.72
N SER A 71 13.77 4.06 -6.84
CA SER A 71 12.38 3.64 -7.06
C SER A 71 11.48 4.16 -5.96
N ILE A 72 10.23 4.48 -6.32
CA ILE A 72 9.20 4.85 -5.36
C ILE A 72 8.24 3.67 -5.20
N GLU A 73 7.97 3.30 -3.96
CA GLU A 73 6.97 2.30 -3.60
C GLU A 73 5.86 2.95 -2.78
N TRP A 74 4.61 2.68 -3.13
CA TRP A 74 3.43 3.16 -2.41
C TRP A 74 2.89 2.03 -1.55
N GLY A 75 2.94 2.18 -0.22
CA GLY A 75 2.58 1.13 0.73
C GLY A 75 1.50 1.54 1.74
N GLY A 76 1.38 0.76 2.80
CA GLY A 76 0.43 1.01 3.89
C GLY A 76 -0.98 0.51 3.59
N GLN A 77 -1.99 1.27 4.02
CA GLN A 77 -3.41 0.90 3.82
C GLN A 77 -3.80 0.78 2.34
N PHE A 78 -3.11 1.50 1.45
CA PHE A 78 -3.34 1.45 0.02
C PHE A 78 -2.95 0.10 -0.60
N GLU A 79 -1.87 -0.52 -0.14
CA GLU A 79 -1.45 -1.85 -0.63
C GLU A 79 -2.51 -2.90 -0.26
N ASN A 80 -2.99 -2.88 0.98
CA ASN A 80 -4.09 -3.75 1.42
C ASN A 80 -5.36 -3.54 0.57
N LEU A 81 -5.71 -2.28 0.27
CA LEU A 81 -6.84 -1.95 -0.60
C LEU A 81 -6.63 -2.51 -2.02
N ARG A 82 -5.43 -2.36 -2.57
CA ARG A 82 -5.07 -2.84 -3.91
C ARG A 82 -5.13 -4.36 -3.99
N GLU A 83 -4.55 -5.06 -3.02
CA GLU A 83 -4.63 -6.52 -2.94
C GLU A 83 -6.06 -7.03 -2.80
N ALA A 84 -6.87 -6.40 -1.94
CA ALA A 84 -8.27 -6.80 -1.78
C ALA A 84 -9.08 -6.56 -3.06
N SER A 85 -8.87 -5.41 -3.71
CA SER A 85 -9.54 -5.03 -4.96
C SER A 85 -9.17 -5.98 -6.10
N SER A 86 -7.91 -6.38 -6.22
CA SER A 86 -7.47 -7.31 -7.28
C SER A 86 -8.07 -8.71 -7.10
N ARG A 87 -8.14 -9.19 -5.85
CA ARG A 87 -8.82 -10.46 -5.53
C ARG A 87 -10.31 -10.39 -5.90
N LEU A 88 -11.01 -9.32 -5.51
CA LEU A 88 -12.42 -9.13 -5.84
C LEU A 88 -12.67 -9.05 -7.35
N ALA A 89 -11.80 -8.36 -8.09
CA ALA A 89 -11.89 -8.27 -9.54
C ALA A 89 -11.85 -9.63 -10.24
N LEU A 90 -11.20 -10.63 -9.63
CA LEU A 90 -11.19 -12.02 -10.12
C LEU A 90 -12.36 -12.85 -9.55
N LEU A 91 -12.62 -12.74 -8.25
CA LEU A 91 -13.59 -13.59 -7.55
C LEU A 91 -15.04 -13.25 -7.94
N VAL A 92 -15.37 -11.98 -8.12
CA VAL A 92 -16.74 -11.54 -8.50
C VAL A 92 -17.19 -12.14 -9.84
N PRO A 93 -16.44 -12.00 -10.96
CA PRO A 93 -16.87 -12.59 -12.22
C PRO A 93 -16.88 -14.12 -12.18
N LEU A 94 -15.96 -14.74 -11.42
CA LEU A 94 -15.94 -16.20 -11.25
C LEU A 94 -17.19 -16.71 -10.52
N ALA A 95 -17.60 -16.02 -9.44
CA ALA A 95 -18.81 -16.35 -8.69
C ALA A 95 -20.07 -16.15 -9.56
N LEU A 96 -20.14 -15.05 -10.30
CA LEU A 96 -21.24 -14.78 -11.24
C LEU A 96 -21.36 -15.86 -12.32
N LEU A 97 -20.23 -16.29 -12.90
CA LEU A 97 -20.19 -17.40 -13.85
C LEU A 97 -20.69 -18.71 -13.21
N LEU A 98 -20.25 -19.01 -11.99
CA LEU A 98 -20.66 -20.20 -11.27
C LEU A 98 -22.18 -20.20 -10.99
N ILE A 99 -22.72 -19.06 -10.56
CA ILE A 99 -24.18 -18.89 -10.37
C ILE A 99 -24.92 -19.12 -11.69
N PHE A 100 -24.44 -18.57 -12.80
CA PHE A 100 -25.04 -18.81 -14.12
C PHE A 100 -25.06 -20.30 -14.48
N VAL A 101 -23.96 -21.02 -14.27
CA VAL A 101 -23.88 -22.47 -14.51
C VAL A 101 -24.86 -23.24 -13.63
N LEU A 102 -24.98 -22.88 -12.34
CA LEU A 102 -25.92 -23.50 -11.42
C LEU A 102 -27.37 -23.26 -11.85
N LEU A 103 -27.72 -22.03 -12.25
CA LEU A 103 -29.04 -21.69 -12.75
C LEU A 103 -29.36 -22.43 -14.06
N TYR A 104 -28.38 -22.50 -14.97
CA TYR A 104 -28.54 -23.24 -16.22
C TYR A 104 -28.80 -24.73 -15.96
N SER A 105 -28.08 -25.34 -15.03
CA SER A 105 -28.27 -26.73 -14.62
C SER A 105 -29.64 -26.95 -13.97
N ALA A 106 -30.09 -26.03 -13.11
CA ALA A 106 -31.36 -26.13 -12.40
C ALA A 106 -32.59 -26.04 -13.32
N PHE A 107 -32.56 -25.14 -14.32
CA PHE A 107 -33.71 -24.89 -15.19
C PHE A 107 -33.64 -25.62 -16.53
N ALA A 108 -32.47 -26.18 -16.90
CA ALA A 108 -32.17 -26.78 -18.21
C ALA A 108 -32.62 -25.91 -19.41
N SER A 109 -32.78 -24.60 -19.19
CA SER A 109 -33.36 -23.65 -20.12
C SER A 109 -32.57 -22.35 -20.07
N PRO A 110 -31.85 -22.00 -21.16
CA PRO A 110 -31.02 -20.79 -21.19
C PRO A 110 -31.85 -19.51 -21.07
N ARG A 111 -33.12 -19.53 -21.52
CA ARG A 111 -34.02 -18.37 -21.42
C ARG A 111 -34.42 -18.06 -19.98
N LEU A 112 -34.80 -19.10 -19.21
CA LEU A 112 -35.18 -18.93 -17.80
C LEU A 112 -33.96 -18.56 -16.95
N ALA A 113 -32.82 -19.21 -17.18
CA ALA A 113 -31.56 -18.89 -16.49
C ALA A 113 -31.12 -17.44 -16.75
N ALA A 114 -31.18 -16.95 -18.00
CA ALA A 114 -30.83 -15.58 -18.34
C ALA A 114 -31.78 -14.54 -17.71
N LEU A 115 -33.10 -14.81 -17.69
CA LEU A 115 -34.09 -13.93 -17.06
C LEU A 115 -33.83 -13.76 -15.57
N VAL A 116 -33.55 -14.85 -14.85
CA VAL A 116 -33.21 -14.79 -13.42
C VAL A 116 -31.86 -14.09 -13.23
N TYR A 117 -30.85 -14.46 -14.02
CA TYR A 117 -29.51 -13.90 -13.93
C TYR A 117 -29.46 -12.39 -14.17
N LEU A 118 -30.33 -11.84 -15.03
CA LEU A 118 -30.42 -10.40 -15.28
C LEU A 118 -30.85 -9.58 -14.06
N ASN A 119 -31.55 -10.20 -13.10
CA ASN A 119 -31.91 -9.54 -11.84
C ASN A 119 -30.69 -9.28 -10.96
N VAL A 120 -29.63 -10.08 -11.07
CA VAL A 120 -28.41 -9.94 -10.26
C VAL A 120 -27.69 -8.60 -10.53
N PRO A 121 -27.28 -8.25 -11.77
CA PRO A 121 -26.66 -6.94 -12.04
C PRO A 121 -27.62 -5.77 -11.81
N LEU A 122 -28.94 -5.98 -12.00
CA LEU A 122 -29.95 -4.95 -11.70
C LEU A 122 -30.01 -4.64 -10.20
N ALA A 123 -30.00 -5.67 -9.34
CA ALA A 123 -29.97 -5.52 -7.89
C ALA A 123 -28.71 -4.80 -7.42
N ILE A 124 -27.55 -5.18 -7.96
CA ILE A 124 -26.26 -4.52 -7.67
C ILE A 124 -26.31 -3.03 -8.05
N THR A 125 -26.82 -2.72 -9.24
CA THR A 125 -26.94 -1.34 -9.72
C THR A 125 -27.87 -0.53 -8.81
N GLY A 126 -29.02 -1.11 -8.41
CA GLY A 126 -29.92 -0.49 -7.43
C GLY A 126 -29.25 -0.20 -6.08
N GLY A 127 -28.43 -1.14 -5.60
CA GLY A 127 -27.62 -0.99 -4.39
C GLY A 127 -26.60 0.15 -4.47
N VAL A 128 -25.87 0.25 -5.58
CA VAL A 128 -24.90 1.33 -5.83
C VAL A 128 -25.59 2.69 -5.89
N VAL A 129 -26.73 2.78 -6.57
CA VAL A 129 -27.53 4.03 -6.66
C VAL A 129 -28.05 4.44 -5.28
N ALA A 130 -28.51 3.49 -4.46
CA ALA A 130 -28.98 3.78 -3.10
C ALA A 130 -27.85 4.30 -2.19
N LEU A 131 -26.63 3.75 -2.30
CA LEU A 131 -25.47 4.24 -1.56
C LEU A 131 -25.05 5.64 -2.02
N ALA A 132 -25.01 5.87 -3.33
CA ALA A 132 -24.70 7.17 -3.90
C ALA A 132 -25.69 8.24 -3.46
N ALA A 133 -26.99 7.93 -3.46
CA ALA A 133 -28.04 8.82 -2.96
C ALA A 133 -27.89 9.14 -1.47
N ARG A 134 -27.34 8.22 -0.68
CA ARG A 134 -27.09 8.39 0.76
C ARG A 134 -25.74 9.07 1.07
N GLY A 135 -24.92 9.34 0.05
CA GLY A 135 -23.60 9.96 0.20
C GLY A 135 -22.56 9.03 0.84
N TYR A 136 -22.79 7.71 0.86
CA TYR A 136 -21.80 6.78 1.39
C TYR A 136 -20.80 6.36 0.30
N PRO A 137 -19.49 6.34 0.60
CA PRO A 137 -18.50 5.86 -0.33
C PRO A 137 -18.69 4.35 -0.56
N PHE A 138 -18.45 3.90 -1.79
CA PHE A 138 -18.39 2.48 -2.08
C PHE A 138 -17.23 1.86 -1.29
N SER A 139 -17.53 0.86 -0.47
CA SER A 139 -16.54 0.15 0.34
C SER A 139 -16.62 -1.35 0.10
N ILE A 140 -15.53 -2.08 0.41
CA ILE A 140 -15.51 -3.54 0.31
C ILE A 140 -16.64 -4.17 1.14
N SER A 141 -16.92 -3.62 2.33
CA SER A 141 -18.03 -4.07 3.17
C SER A 141 -19.40 -3.83 2.55
N ALA A 142 -19.57 -2.75 1.78
CA ALA A 142 -20.79 -2.51 1.03
C ALA A 142 -20.93 -3.53 -0.12
N GLY A 143 -19.84 -3.89 -0.78
CA GLY A 143 -19.83 -4.91 -1.84
C GLY A 143 -20.17 -6.33 -1.37
N VAL A 144 -19.86 -6.70 -0.12
CA VAL A 144 -20.20 -8.02 0.45
C VAL A 144 -21.66 -8.10 0.94
N GLY A 145 -22.29 -6.97 1.24
CA GLY A 145 -23.68 -6.91 1.70
C GLY A 145 -24.74 -6.99 0.61
N PHE A 146 -24.33 -6.91 -0.67
CA PHE A 146 -25.19 -7.10 -1.85
C PHE A 146 -25.00 -8.51 -2.41
#